data_AF-A0A3M1CIC1-F1
#
_entry.id   AF-A0A3M1CIC1-F1
#
_cell.length_a   1.000
_cell.length_b   1.000
_cell.length_c   1.000
_cell.angle_alpha   90.00
_cell.angle_beta   90.00
_cell.angle_gamma   90.00
#
_symmetry.space_group_name_H-M   'P 1'
#
loop_
_entity.id
_entity.type
_entity.pdbx_description
1 polymer ?
#
loop_
_entity_poly.entity_id
_entity_poly.type
_entity_poly.pdbx_seq_one_letter_code
_entity_poly.pdbx_strand_id
1 'polypeptide(L)'
;MYKMDNFKNIISLNIETSGTLCSVALGIDDRCVDCIEADDGEYHSERLHVFVGDLLQRNKIDIRQLSVIAVSYGPGSYTGLRIGAAAAKTLAYALKIPLVTLSSLHIQALNYAAKNIHSYIASTMQARGKKIYLGIYSADGKEILPAQSFIVSDENIQK
;
A
#
# COMPACT_ATOMS: atom_id res chain seq x y z
N MET A 1 29.28 -23.80 17.07
CA MET A 1 28.00 -24.37 16.61
C MET A 1 26.89 -23.53 17.20
N TYR A 2 26.55 -22.42 16.53
CA TYR A 2 25.44 -21.56 16.95
C TYR A 2 24.13 -22.29 16.63
N LYS A 3 23.27 -22.47 17.64
CA LYS A 3 21.89 -22.89 17.43
C LYS A 3 21.23 -21.84 16.54
N MET A 4 20.76 -22.24 15.37
CA MET A 4 19.84 -21.42 14.58
C MET A 4 18.49 -21.52 15.27
N ASP A 5 18.22 -20.56 16.13
CA ASP A 5 16.94 -20.43 16.82
C ASP A 5 15.79 -20.27 15.80
N ASN A 6 14.65 -20.88 16.11
CA ASN A 6 13.40 -20.84 15.34
C ASN A 6 13.01 -19.40 14.96
N PHE A 7 13.27 -19.00 13.71
CA PHE A 7 12.68 -17.76 13.20
C PHE A 7 11.18 -17.98 13.00
N LYS A 8 10.38 -17.25 13.77
CA LYS A 8 8.94 -17.16 13.55
C LYS A 8 8.73 -16.36 12.27
N ASN A 9 7.95 -16.89 11.33
CA ASN A 9 7.63 -16.20 10.08
C ASN A 9 7.08 -14.79 10.36
N ILE A 10 7.46 -13.83 9.54
CA ILE A 10 6.95 -12.46 9.61
C ILE A 10 5.61 -12.42 8.89
N ILE A 11 4.52 -12.18 9.63
CA ILE A 11 3.17 -12.08 9.05
C ILE A 11 2.77 -10.61 8.96
N SER A 12 2.49 -10.12 7.75
CA SER A 12 2.11 -8.72 7.51
C SER A 12 0.66 -8.59 7.06
N LEU A 13 -0.02 -7.55 7.56
CA LEU A 13 -1.28 -7.09 7.00
C LEU A 13 -1.04 -5.77 6.27
N ASN A 14 -1.35 -5.73 4.98
CA ASN A 14 -1.10 -4.61 4.09
C ASN A 14 -2.44 -3.98 3.69
N ILE A 15 -2.59 -2.67 3.85
CA ILE A 15 -3.83 -1.92 3.63
C ILE A 15 -3.58 -0.85 2.57
N GLU A 16 -4.39 -0.84 1.51
CA GLU A 16 -4.34 0.15 0.44
C GLU A 16 -5.76 0.67 0.18
N THR A 17 -5.95 1.97 0.43
CA THR A 17 -7.24 2.68 0.35
C THR A 17 -7.09 4.07 -0.29
N SER A 18 -5.95 4.34 -0.95
CA SER A 18 -5.66 5.62 -1.59
C SER A 18 -6.29 5.75 -2.98
N GLY A 19 -6.58 4.64 -3.65
CA GLY A 19 -7.22 4.61 -4.96
C GLY A 19 -8.76 4.58 -4.91
N THR A 20 -9.37 4.18 -6.03
CA THR A 20 -10.79 3.79 -6.10
C THR A 20 -11.03 2.37 -5.61
N LEU A 21 -9.97 1.57 -5.53
CA LEU A 21 -9.98 0.22 -4.99
C LEU A 21 -9.65 0.26 -3.49
N CYS A 22 -10.47 -0.40 -2.67
CA CYS A 22 -10.09 -0.76 -1.31
C CYS A 22 -9.53 -2.17 -1.33
N SER A 23 -8.33 -2.35 -0.81
CA SER A 23 -7.70 -3.67 -0.75
C SER A 23 -6.94 -3.92 0.54
N VAL A 24 -6.91 -5.20 0.91
CA VAL A 24 -6.08 -5.75 1.98
C VAL A 24 -5.35 -6.99 1.50
N ALA A 25 -4.10 -7.14 1.90
CA ALA A 25 -3.28 -8.29 1.54
C ALA A 25 -2.53 -8.85 2.75
N LEU A 26 -2.45 -10.18 2.78
CA LEU A 26 -1.73 -10.94 3.79
C LEU A 26 -0.36 -11.33 3.22
N GLY A 27 0.70 -10.89 3.88
CA GLY A 27 2.06 -11.33 3.58
C GLY A 27 2.56 -12.34 4.61
N ILE A 28 3.33 -13.32 4.14
CA ILE A 28 4.15 -14.19 4.99
C ILE A 28 5.57 -14.14 4.43
N ASP A 29 6.49 -13.65 5.24
CA ASP A 29 7.88 -13.37 4.89
C ASP A 29 7.97 -12.45 3.65
N ASP A 30 8.45 -12.97 2.53
CA ASP A 30 8.65 -12.24 1.27
C ASP A 30 7.49 -12.40 0.26
N ARG A 31 6.41 -13.10 0.64
CA ARG A 31 5.33 -13.46 -0.28
C ARG A 31 4.00 -12.86 0.13
N CYS A 32 3.30 -12.28 -0.85
CA CYS A 32 1.86 -12.08 -0.74
C CYS A 32 1.18 -13.46 -0.85
N VAL A 33 0.54 -13.88 0.23
CA VAL A 33 -0.15 -15.18 0.31
C VAL A 33 -1.57 -15.05 -0.20
N ASP A 34 -2.20 -13.91 0.07
CA ASP A 34 -3.61 -13.74 -0.21
C ASP A 34 -4.04 -12.26 -0.20
N CYS A 35 -5.09 -11.91 -0.96
CA CYS A 35 -5.61 -10.55 -1.01
C CYS A 35 -7.12 -10.48 -1.24
N ILE A 36 -7.75 -9.43 -0.73
CA ILE A 36 -9.14 -9.05 -1.03
C ILE A 36 -9.11 -7.62 -1.56
N GLU A 37 -9.74 -7.40 -2.70
CA GLU A 37 -9.89 -6.09 -3.31
C GLU A 37 -11.32 -5.91 -3.85
N ALA A 38 -11.82 -4.69 -3.80
CA ALA A 38 -13.10 -4.32 -4.39
C ALA A 38 -13.02 -2.91 -4.99
N ASP A 39 -13.66 -2.75 -6.15
CA ASP A 39 -13.85 -1.47 -6.85
C ASP A 39 -15.30 -1.02 -6.68
N ASP A 40 -15.58 -0.45 -5.51
CA ASP A 40 -16.93 -0.28 -5.00
C ASP A 40 -17.27 1.15 -4.55
N GLY A 41 -16.48 2.14 -4.97
CA GLY A 41 -16.79 3.56 -4.73
C GLY A 41 -16.62 4.00 -3.27
N GLU A 42 -17.50 4.86 -2.74
CA GLU A 42 -17.32 5.59 -1.47
C GLU A 42 -17.40 4.73 -0.17
N TYR A 43 -17.60 3.42 -0.25
CA TYR A 43 -17.87 2.54 0.91
C TYR A 43 -16.62 1.94 1.58
N HIS A 44 -15.43 2.52 1.36
CA HIS A 44 -14.16 1.99 1.87
C HIS A 44 -14.13 1.76 3.39
N SER A 45 -14.79 2.61 4.19
CA SER A 45 -14.80 2.50 5.65
C SER A 45 -15.60 1.30 6.17
N GLU A 46 -16.70 0.96 5.49
CA GLU A 46 -17.62 -0.09 5.94
C GLU A 46 -17.09 -1.49 5.63
N ARG A 47 -16.16 -1.62 4.67
CA ARG A 47 -15.70 -2.94 4.23
C ARG A 47 -14.28 -3.29 4.65
N LEU A 48 -13.44 -2.30 4.96
CA LEU A 48 -12.04 -2.56 5.32
C LEU A 48 -11.91 -3.57 6.47
N HIS A 49 -12.69 -3.38 7.54
CA HIS A 49 -12.65 -4.29 8.69
C HIS A 49 -13.23 -5.67 8.37
N VAL A 50 -14.25 -5.75 7.51
CA VAL A 50 -14.79 -7.02 6.99
C VAL A 50 -13.72 -7.75 6.19
N PHE A 51 -13.04 -7.07 5.27
CA PHE A 51 -11.98 -7.68 4.47
C PHE A 51 -10.82 -8.17 5.32
N VAL A 52 -10.40 -7.43 6.34
CA VAL A 52 -9.37 -7.91 7.28
C VAL A 52 -9.85 -9.17 8.00
N GLY A 53 -11.09 -9.18 8.50
CA GLY A 53 -11.68 -10.34 9.17
C GLY A 53 -11.73 -11.58 8.27
N ASP A 54 -12.29 -11.43 7.08
CA ASP A 54 -12.42 -12.51 6.09
C ASP A 54 -11.06 -13.04 5.64
N LEU A 55 -10.10 -12.14 5.38
CA LEU A 55 -8.73 -12.47 4.98
C LEU A 55 -8.01 -13.30 6.05
N LEU A 56 -8.11 -12.89 7.32
CA LEU A 56 -7.49 -13.63 8.43
C LEU A 56 -8.20 -14.96 8.68
N GLN A 57 -9.54 -14.97 8.65
CA GLN A 57 -10.33 -16.17 8.88
C GLN A 57 -10.06 -17.25 7.83
N ARG A 58 -10.10 -16.91 6.54
CA ARG A 58 -9.89 -17.87 5.45
C ARG A 58 -8.47 -18.46 5.45
N ASN A 59 -7.49 -17.71 5.95
CA ASN A 59 -6.11 -18.16 6.12
C ASN A 59 -5.85 -18.81 7.49
N LYS A 60 -6.86 -18.90 8.38
CA LYS A 60 -6.74 -19.45 9.73
C LYS A 60 -5.64 -18.78 10.57
N ILE A 61 -5.49 -17.47 10.41
CA ILE A 61 -4.51 -16.66 11.16
C ILE A 61 -5.24 -15.91 12.26
N ASP A 62 -4.79 -16.11 13.49
CA ASP A 62 -5.21 -15.26 14.60
C ASP A 62 -4.56 -13.88 14.45
N ILE A 63 -5.34 -12.83 14.66
CA ILE A 63 -4.89 -11.43 14.52
C ILE A 63 -3.66 -11.11 15.38
N ARG A 64 -3.43 -11.82 16.49
CA ARG A 64 -2.25 -11.68 17.36
C ARG A 64 -0.98 -12.32 16.77
N GLN A 65 -1.10 -13.07 15.68
CA GLN A 65 0.05 -13.59 14.94
C GLN A 65 0.64 -12.56 13.97
N LEU A 66 -0.10 -11.48 13.67
CA LEU A 66 0.40 -10.37 12.87
C LEU A 66 1.65 -9.77 13.53
N SER A 67 2.69 -9.59 12.72
CA SER A 67 3.99 -9.05 13.14
C SER A 67 4.14 -7.58 12.77
N VAL A 68 3.42 -7.12 11.73
CA VAL A 68 3.48 -5.74 11.24
C VAL A 68 2.20 -5.38 10.49
N ILE A 69 1.80 -4.11 10.59
CA ILE A 69 0.77 -3.53 9.72
C ILE A 69 1.46 -2.57 8.74
N ALA A 70 1.14 -2.67 7.46
CA ALA A 70 1.59 -1.73 6.43
C ALA A 70 0.39 -0.99 5.84
N VAL A 71 0.56 0.31 5.55
CA VAL A 71 -0.49 1.12 4.94
C VAL A 71 0.07 2.13 3.94
N SER A 72 -0.66 2.36 2.85
CA SER A 72 -0.35 3.45 1.92
C SER A 72 -0.56 4.83 2.56
N TYR A 73 0.39 5.76 2.47
CA TYR A 73 0.22 7.15 2.95
C TYR A 73 -0.18 8.13 1.84
N GLY A 74 -0.31 7.66 0.60
CA GLY A 74 -0.67 8.48 -0.55
C GLY A 74 0.51 8.75 -1.49
N PRO A 75 0.29 9.59 -2.51
CA PRO A 75 -0.91 10.40 -2.78
C PRO A 75 -2.16 9.58 -3.16
N GLY A 76 -3.36 10.17 -3.04
CA GLY A 76 -4.63 9.53 -3.37
C GLY A 76 -5.86 10.22 -2.77
N SER A 77 -6.97 9.49 -2.69
CA SER A 77 -8.23 9.90 -2.09
C SER A 77 -8.05 10.35 -0.64
N TYR A 78 -8.37 11.61 -0.35
CA TYR A 78 -8.24 12.17 1.00
C TYR A 78 -9.03 11.37 2.04
N THR A 79 -10.27 10.99 1.70
CA THR A 79 -11.13 10.19 2.58
C THR A 79 -10.57 8.79 2.75
N GLY A 80 -10.21 8.12 1.65
CA GLY A 80 -9.67 6.77 1.67
C GLY A 80 -8.36 6.67 2.46
N LEU A 81 -7.43 7.61 2.27
CA LEU A 81 -6.17 7.66 3.01
C LEU A 81 -6.39 7.79 4.53
N ARG A 82 -7.34 8.62 4.96
CA ARG A 82 -7.65 8.78 6.39
C ARG A 82 -8.30 7.53 6.98
N ILE A 83 -9.15 6.84 6.22
CA ILE A 83 -9.76 5.57 6.64
C ILE A 83 -8.67 4.50 6.85
N GLY A 84 -7.82 4.28 5.86
CA GLY A 84 -6.73 3.30 5.93
C GLY A 84 -5.77 3.62 7.07
N ALA A 85 -5.31 4.88 7.17
CA ALA A 85 -4.41 5.31 8.23
C ALA A 85 -5.01 5.14 9.63
N ALA A 86 -6.28 5.46 9.83
CA ALA A 86 -6.96 5.29 11.11
C ALA A 86 -7.07 3.82 11.51
N ALA A 87 -7.49 2.95 10.57
CA ALA A 87 -7.60 1.51 10.82
C ALA A 87 -6.22 0.89 11.11
N ALA A 88 -5.22 1.17 10.28
CA ALA A 88 -3.88 0.63 10.42
C ALA A 88 -3.23 1.05 11.75
N LYS A 89 -3.34 2.34 12.12
CA LYS A 89 -2.82 2.86 13.39
C LYS A 89 -3.53 2.25 14.59
N THR A 90 -4.85 2.07 14.51
CA THR A 90 -5.64 1.45 15.59
C THR A 90 -5.23 -0.02 15.79
N LEU A 91 -5.11 -0.79 14.72
CA LEU A 91 -4.68 -2.20 14.78
C LEU A 91 -3.25 -2.34 15.31
N ALA A 92 -2.30 -1.57 14.75
CA ALA A 92 -0.91 -1.60 15.18
C ALA A 92 -0.77 -1.22 16.66
N TYR A 93 -1.50 -0.19 17.11
CA TYR A 93 -1.52 0.23 18.52
C TYR A 93 -2.11 -0.84 19.44
N ALA A 94 -3.27 -1.42 19.07
CA ALA A 94 -3.94 -2.44 19.87
C ALA A 94 -3.11 -3.72 20.02
N LEU A 95 -2.42 -4.13 18.95
CA LEU A 95 -1.57 -5.32 18.92
C LEU A 95 -0.15 -5.06 19.44
N LYS A 96 0.23 -3.79 19.63
CA LYS A 96 1.59 -3.35 19.99
C LYS A 96 2.64 -3.83 18.99
N ILE A 97 2.33 -3.73 17.70
CA ILE A 97 3.23 -4.12 16.60
C ILE A 97 3.58 -2.90 15.74
N PRO A 98 4.70 -2.95 14.98
CA PRO A 98 5.11 -1.86 14.10
C PRO A 98 4.05 -1.52 13.04
N LEU A 99 4.00 -0.23 12.71
CA LEU A 99 3.26 0.31 11.57
C LEU A 99 4.26 0.83 10.54
N VAL A 100 4.17 0.34 9.30
CA VAL A 100 4.99 0.77 8.16
C VAL A 100 4.12 1.55 7.18
N THR A 101 4.65 2.63 6.61
CA THR A 101 3.94 3.43 5.61
C THR A 101 4.70 3.48 4.30
N LEU A 102 3.99 3.33 3.18
CA LEU A 102 4.55 3.32 1.83
C LEU A 102 3.80 4.30 0.92
N SER A 103 4.49 4.88 -0.06
CA SER A 103 3.85 5.78 -1.01
C SER A 103 3.03 4.99 -2.01
N SER A 104 1.81 5.45 -2.31
CA SER A 104 0.95 4.83 -3.33
C SER A 104 1.60 4.82 -4.72
N LEU A 105 2.32 5.88 -5.08
CA LEU A 105 3.05 5.92 -6.37
C LEU A 105 4.20 4.92 -6.39
N HIS A 106 4.87 4.71 -5.26
CA HIS A 106 5.93 3.73 -5.14
C HIS A 106 5.37 2.29 -5.23
N ILE A 107 4.26 2.00 -4.53
CA ILE A 107 3.56 0.71 -4.65
C ILE A 107 3.16 0.45 -6.12
N GLN A 108 2.60 1.45 -6.80
CA GLN A 108 2.27 1.35 -8.23
C GLN A 108 3.51 1.04 -9.09
N ALA A 109 4.64 1.71 -8.83
CA ALA A 109 5.88 1.48 -9.56
C ALA A 109 6.42 0.05 -9.34
N LEU A 110 6.43 -0.44 -8.10
CA LEU A 110 6.88 -1.81 -7.78
C LEU A 110 5.99 -2.87 -8.44
N ASN A 111 4.67 -2.67 -8.40
CA ASN A 111 3.72 -3.57 -9.07
C ASN A 111 3.94 -3.63 -10.60
N TYR A 112 4.33 -2.50 -11.20
CA TYR A 112 4.67 -2.44 -12.62
C TYR A 112 6.03 -3.11 -12.92
N ALA A 113 7.05 -2.83 -12.10
CA ALA A 113 8.39 -3.41 -12.21
C ALA A 113 8.38 -4.94 -12.09
N ALA A 114 7.51 -5.49 -11.23
CA ALA A 114 7.38 -6.94 -11.05
C ALA A 114 6.93 -7.68 -12.33
N LYS A 115 6.36 -6.96 -13.31
CA LYS A 115 5.80 -7.52 -14.54
C LYS A 115 6.56 -7.10 -15.80
N ASN A 116 7.47 -6.13 -15.71
CA ASN A 116 8.10 -5.50 -16.86
C ASN A 116 9.56 -5.15 -16.58
N ILE A 117 10.41 -5.17 -17.62
CA ILE A 117 11.81 -4.79 -17.51
C ILE A 117 11.99 -3.34 -17.97
N HIS A 118 12.34 -2.44 -17.05
CA HIS A 118 12.61 -1.03 -17.32
C HIS A 118 13.78 -0.55 -16.47
N SER A 119 14.46 0.52 -16.86
CA SER A 119 15.47 1.17 -16.00
C SER A 119 14.84 2.13 -15.00
N TYR A 120 13.81 2.85 -15.44
CA TYR A 120 13.08 3.85 -14.65
C TYR A 120 11.58 3.76 -14.93
N ILE A 121 10.79 4.08 -13.91
CA ILE A 121 9.34 4.06 -13.92
C ILE A 121 8.85 5.42 -13.40
N ALA A 122 8.18 6.17 -14.28
CA ALA A 122 7.44 7.36 -13.91
C ALA A 122 6.02 6.94 -13.50
N SER A 123 5.74 6.99 -12.20
CA SER A 123 4.45 6.66 -11.63
C SER A 123 3.65 7.94 -11.44
N THR A 124 2.40 7.95 -11.90
CA THR A 124 1.57 9.16 -11.91
C THR A 124 0.17 8.88 -11.41
N MET A 125 -0.42 9.86 -10.73
CA MET A 125 -1.81 9.82 -10.28
C MET A 125 -2.46 11.18 -10.46
N GLN A 126 -3.72 11.19 -10.91
CA GLN A 126 -4.48 12.43 -11.02
C GLN A 126 -4.66 13.07 -9.63
N ALA A 127 -4.38 14.36 -9.52
CA ALA A 127 -4.67 15.15 -8.33
C ALA A 127 -5.90 16.04 -8.58
N ARG A 128 -6.42 16.71 -7.52
CA ARG A 128 -7.53 17.65 -7.69
C ARG A 128 -7.14 18.84 -8.56
N GLY A 129 -8.05 19.24 -9.45
CA GLY A 129 -7.86 20.35 -10.38
C GLY A 129 -6.93 19.99 -11.53
N LYS A 130 -6.21 20.97 -12.06
CA LYS A 130 -5.22 20.78 -13.14
C LYS A 130 -3.86 20.33 -12.59
N LYS A 131 -3.85 19.29 -11.74
CA LYS A 131 -2.63 18.80 -11.10
C LYS A 131 -2.49 17.29 -11.28
N ILE A 132 -1.24 16.83 -11.29
CA ILE A 132 -0.87 15.42 -11.20
C ILE A 132 0.11 15.23 -10.06
N TYR A 133 0.08 14.06 -9.45
CA TYR A 133 1.21 13.58 -8.68
C TYR A 133 2.12 12.78 -9.61
N LEU A 134 3.43 12.98 -9.48
CA LEU A 134 4.46 12.23 -10.20
C LEU A 134 5.57 11.86 -9.23
N GLY A 135 6.03 10.62 -9.33
CA GLY A 135 7.25 10.10 -8.71
C GLY A 135 8.04 9.28 -9.73
N ILE A 136 9.36 9.25 -9.60
CA ILE A 136 10.25 8.47 -10.46
C ILE A 136 11.02 7.47 -9.61
N TYR A 137 10.97 6.21 -10.03
CA TYR A 137 11.57 5.08 -9.33
C TYR A 137 12.45 4.30 -10.31
N SER A 138 13.56 3.74 -9.86
CA SER A 138 14.28 2.74 -10.65
C SER A 138 13.63 1.36 -10.54
N ALA A 139 14.02 0.44 -11.43
CA ALA A 139 13.47 -0.92 -11.48
C ALA A 139 13.61 -1.70 -10.16
N ASP A 140 14.67 -1.43 -9.40
CA ASP A 140 14.96 -2.02 -8.09
C ASP A 140 14.16 -1.36 -6.95
N GLY A 141 13.25 -0.45 -7.25
CA GLY A 141 12.42 0.24 -6.26
C GLY A 141 13.11 1.41 -5.56
N LYS A 142 14.31 1.82 -5.98
CA LYS A 142 14.91 3.02 -5.40
C LYS A 142 14.18 4.27 -5.89
N GLU A 143 13.83 5.14 -4.94
CA GLU A 143 13.25 6.44 -5.23
C GLU A 143 14.32 7.36 -5.84
N ILE A 144 14.06 7.81 -7.07
CA ILE A 144 14.88 8.78 -7.80
C ILE A 144 14.29 10.18 -7.62
N LEU A 145 12.95 10.27 -7.71
CA LEU A 145 12.19 11.46 -7.42
C LEU A 145 10.99 11.11 -6.53
N PRO A 146 10.89 11.65 -5.31
CA PRO A 146 9.72 11.44 -4.45
C PRO A 146 8.45 11.92 -5.11
N ALA A 147 7.33 11.30 -4.70
CA ALA A 147 6.00 11.69 -5.11
C ALA A 147 5.75 13.17 -4.78
N GLN A 148 5.50 14.00 -5.79
CA GLN A 148 5.20 15.41 -5.64
C GLN A 148 4.14 15.88 -6.63
N SER A 149 3.46 16.99 -6.33
CA SER A 149 2.40 17.52 -7.18
C SER A 149 2.93 18.52 -8.22
N PHE A 150 2.52 18.37 -9.47
CA PHE A 150 2.81 19.27 -10.57
C PHE A 150 1.52 19.86 -11.13
N ILE A 151 1.58 21.11 -11.59
CA ILE A 151 0.47 21.76 -12.31
C ILE A 151 0.59 21.43 -13.80
N VAL A 152 -0.49 20.92 -14.37
CA VAL A 152 -0.62 20.69 -15.81
C VAL A 152 -1.23 21.96 -16.42
N SER A 153 -0.39 22.77 -17.05
CA SER A 153 -0.78 23.93 -17.85
C SER A 153 -0.31 23.73 -19.30
N ASP A 154 -0.95 24.42 -20.24
CA ASP A 154 -0.56 24.39 -21.66
C ASP A 154 0.87 24.91 -21.87
N GLU A 155 1.42 25.68 -20.92
CA GLU A 155 2.80 26.16 -20.91
C GLU A 155 3.83 25.05 -20.59
N ASN A 156 3.41 23.97 -19.92
CA ASN A 156 4.27 22.84 -19.52
C ASN A 156 4.20 21.67 -20.50
N ILE A 157 3.34 21.74 -21.52
CA ILE A 157 3.30 20.79 -22.62
C ILE A 157 4.23 21.33 -23.70
N GLN A 158 5.51 20.93 -23.67
CA GLN A 158 6.37 21.16 -24.83
C GLN A 158 5.70 20.47 -26.04
N LYS A 159 5.32 21.27 -27.04
CA LYS A 159 4.84 20.79 -28.35
C LYS A 159 5.95 20.06 -29.10
#